data_AF-A0AAP9QXQ2-F1
#
_entry.id   AF-A0AAP9QXQ2-F1
#
_cell.length_a   1.000
_cell.length_b   1.000
_cell.length_c   1.000
_cell.angle_alpha   90.00
_cell.angle_beta   90.00
_cell.angle_gamma   90.00
#
_symmetry.space_group_name_H-M   'P 1'
#
loop_
_entity.id
_entity.type
_entity.pdbx_description
1 polymer ?
#
loop_
_entity_poly.entity_id
_entity_poly.type
_entity_poly.pdbx_seq_one_letter_code
_entity_poly.pdbx_strand_id
1 'polypeptide(L)'
;MGSLKDLSQQLKQLQKQIPFATAQAMTSVVKDIAAAQKVVLGRKLESPTPFTVNSVGSASARKNNLRAKVFVRDVAAEYLEPFEFGGDHKLNSQALLNPKNIKLNKYGNMPRNKLSQLKAKPTVFSGEVNGVNAVWQRRKPKKAKKKRAKRSANGTRRPKRKQRTPKLLVRFGDALPVTPTLDYMNRSRSMAAGLMPGALSRAIEEAIRTAK
;
A
#
# COMPACT_ATOMS: atom_id res chain seq x y z
N MET A 1 9.60 39.50 48.56
CA MET A 1 10.61 39.38 47.49
C MET A 1 11.16 37.97 47.57
N GLY A 2 11.07 37.18 46.50
CA GLY A 2 11.59 35.81 46.50
C GLY A 2 13.10 35.84 46.76
N SER A 3 13.56 35.02 47.69
CA SER A 3 14.99 34.91 48.01
C SER A 3 15.75 34.28 46.82
N LEU A 4 17.06 34.48 46.73
CA LEU A 4 17.93 33.79 45.76
C LEU A 4 17.73 32.26 45.78
N LYS A 5 17.36 31.71 46.93
CA LYS A 5 17.07 30.29 47.13
C LYS A 5 15.80 29.87 46.38
N ASP A 6 14.75 30.69 46.40
CA ASP A 6 13.49 30.43 45.70
C ASP A 6 13.69 30.46 44.18
N LEU A 7 14.44 31.44 43.69
CA LEU A 7 14.82 31.51 42.27
C LEU A 7 15.61 30.26 41.82
N SER A 8 16.55 29.80 42.65
CA SER A 8 17.33 28.59 42.37
C SER A 8 16.46 27.32 42.32
N GLN A 9 15.41 27.24 43.14
CA GLN A 9 14.48 26.11 43.17
C GLN A 9 13.59 26.12 41.92
N GLN A 10 13.08 27.29 41.53
CA GLN A 10 12.29 27.47 40.31
C GLN A 10 13.10 27.08 39.06
N LEU A 11 14.37 27.50 38.96
CA LEU A 11 15.24 27.11 37.85
C LEU A 11 15.47 25.59 37.80
N LYS A 12 15.63 24.93 38.95
CA LYS A 12 15.76 23.47 39.03
C LYS A 12 14.47 22.75 38.63
N GLN A 13 13.31 23.30 38.98
CA GLN A 13 12.01 22.76 38.55
C GLN A 13 11.85 22.88 37.03
N LEU A 14 12.16 24.05 36.46
CA LEU A 14 12.13 24.27 35.02
C LEU A 14 13.07 23.33 34.27
N GLN A 15 14.30 23.16 34.75
CA GLN A 15 15.28 22.23 34.17
C GLN A 15 14.72 20.80 34.09
N LYS A 16 13.95 20.36 35.09
CA LYS A 16 13.31 19.03 35.09
C LYS A 16 12.16 18.91 34.08
N GLN A 17 11.51 20.01 33.74
CA GLN A 17 10.39 20.03 32.79
C GLN A 17 10.85 20.10 31.33
N ILE A 18 12.05 20.59 31.04
CA ILE A 18 12.59 20.69 29.67
C ILE A 18 12.52 19.36 28.91
N PRO A 19 12.98 18.20 29.44
CA PRO A 19 12.87 16.93 28.73
C PRO A 19 11.44 16.47 28.49
N PHE A 20 10.52 16.78 29.42
CA PHE A 20 9.11 16.45 29.26
C PHE A 20 8.46 17.30 28.16
N ALA A 21 8.65 18.61 28.20
CA ALA A 21 8.22 19.54 27.16
C ALA A 21 8.76 19.14 25.79
N THR A 22 10.04 18.79 25.72
CA THR A 22 10.70 18.37 24.48
C THR A 22 10.07 17.08 23.95
N ALA A 23 9.85 16.08 24.82
CA ALA A 23 9.19 14.84 24.43
C ALA A 23 7.75 15.07 23.94
N GLN A 24 7.01 15.99 24.56
CA GLN A 24 5.66 16.37 24.15
C GLN A 24 5.65 17.04 22.78
N ALA A 25 6.54 18.02 22.55
CA ALA A 25 6.70 18.69 21.26
C ALA A 25 7.08 17.71 20.14
N MET A 26 8.08 16.85 20.38
CA MET A 26 8.45 15.82 19.40
C MET A 26 7.29 14.88 19.10
N THR A 27 6.52 14.49 20.12
CA THR A 27 5.37 13.60 19.98
C THR A 27 4.23 14.23 19.20
N SER A 28 3.94 15.52 19.40
CA SER A 28 2.91 16.21 18.61
C SER A 28 3.32 16.30 17.15
N VAL A 29 4.56 16.71 16.87
CA VAL A 29 5.07 16.86 15.50
C VAL A 29 5.01 15.54 14.73
N VAL A 30 5.47 14.42 15.31
CA VAL A 30 5.42 13.13 14.58
C VAL A 30 3.99 12.64 14.34
N LYS A 31 3.03 12.97 15.22
CA LYS A 31 1.62 12.63 15.02
C LYS A 31 1.02 13.46 13.88
N ASP A 32 1.33 14.76 13.82
CA ASP A 32 0.86 15.65 12.76
C ASP A 32 1.44 15.23 11.40
N ILE A 33 2.73 14.91 11.35
CA ILE A 33 3.38 14.37 10.13
C ILE A 33 2.74 13.05 9.73
N ALA A 34 2.53 12.11 10.65
CA ALA A 34 1.90 10.83 10.33
C ALA A 34 0.48 11.02 9.77
N ALA A 35 -0.32 11.92 10.35
CA ALA A 35 -1.65 12.24 9.87
C ALA A 35 -1.62 12.86 8.46
N ALA A 36 -0.72 13.80 8.21
CA ALA A 36 -0.55 14.41 6.89
C ALA A 36 -0.11 13.39 5.83
N GLN A 37 0.83 12.50 6.17
CA GLN A 37 1.30 11.44 5.26
C GLN A 37 0.18 10.46 4.90
N LYS A 38 -0.73 10.13 5.83
CA LYS A 38 -1.93 9.33 5.52
C LYS A 38 -2.81 9.99 4.47
N VAL A 39 -3.04 11.30 4.58
CA VAL A 39 -3.83 12.08 3.61
C VAL A 39 -3.15 12.07 2.25
N VAL A 40 -1.84 12.31 2.20
CA VAL A 40 -1.06 12.29 0.97
C VAL A 40 -1.11 10.92 0.31
N LEU A 41 -0.90 9.83 1.05
CA LEU A 41 -0.99 8.48 0.49
C LEU A 41 -2.34 8.23 -0.14
N GLY A 42 -3.42 8.69 0.50
CA GLY A 42 -4.78 8.64 -0.04
C GLY A 42 -4.96 9.41 -1.37
N ARG A 43 -4.17 10.45 -1.61
CA ARG A 43 -4.24 11.29 -2.82
C ARG A 43 -3.31 10.83 -3.93
N LYS A 44 -2.10 10.37 -3.59
CA LYS A 44 -1.05 10.02 -4.56
C LYS A 44 -1.20 8.61 -5.12
N LEU A 45 -1.72 7.68 -4.31
CA LEU A 45 -1.93 6.30 -4.74
C LEU A 45 -3.30 6.15 -5.39
N GLU A 46 -3.39 5.28 -6.40
CA GLU A 46 -4.66 4.93 -7.01
C GLU A 46 -5.40 3.90 -6.13
N SER A 47 -6.55 4.29 -5.60
CA SER A 47 -7.43 3.43 -4.78
C SER A 47 -6.73 2.67 -3.64
N PRO A 48 -5.96 3.34 -2.77
CA PRO A 48 -5.21 2.67 -1.72
C PRO A 48 -6.15 2.00 -0.71
N THR A 49 -5.76 0.82 -0.23
CA THR A 49 -6.51 0.14 0.83
C THR A 49 -6.32 0.86 2.17
N PRO A 50 -7.28 0.77 3.11
CA PRO A 50 -7.11 1.29 4.46
C PRO A 50 -5.90 0.69 5.18
N PHE A 51 -5.50 -0.53 4.84
CA PHE A 51 -4.29 -1.14 5.36
C PHE A 51 -3.04 -0.37 4.92
N THR A 52 -2.98 0.00 3.64
CA THR A 52 -1.90 0.81 3.07
C THR A 52 -1.86 2.20 3.69
N VAL A 53 -2.99 2.89 3.79
CA VAL A 53 -3.04 4.23 4.41
C VAL A 53 -2.68 4.16 5.90
N ASN A 54 -3.23 3.21 6.65
CA ASN A 54 -2.95 3.06 8.08
C ASN A 54 -1.61 2.39 8.38
N SER A 55 -0.80 2.06 7.36
CA SER A 55 0.55 1.56 7.55
C SER A 55 1.51 2.64 8.07
N VAL A 56 1.18 3.92 7.85
CA VAL A 56 1.93 5.04 8.42
C VAL A 56 1.63 5.16 9.91
N GLY A 57 2.68 5.04 10.71
CA GLY A 57 2.66 5.16 12.15
C GLY A 57 3.65 6.19 12.67
N SER A 58 3.52 6.49 13.95
CA SER A 58 4.44 7.36 14.69
C SER A 58 4.80 6.69 16.01
N ALA A 59 6.07 6.75 16.41
CA ALA A 59 6.51 6.43 17.75
C ALA A 59 6.83 7.72 18.51
N SER A 60 6.18 7.90 19.65
CA SER A 60 6.31 9.05 20.52
C SER A 60 7.67 9.10 21.21
N ALA A 61 8.14 10.31 21.52
CA ALA A 61 9.31 10.51 22.38
C ALA A 61 8.94 10.31 23.86
N ARG A 62 9.93 9.96 24.68
CA ARG A 62 9.81 9.89 26.14
C ARG A 62 10.81 10.83 26.78
N LYS A 63 10.53 11.31 28.00
CA LYS A 63 11.44 12.21 28.74
C LYS A 63 12.85 11.63 28.96
N ASN A 64 12.97 10.31 29.01
CA ASN A 64 14.25 9.59 29.15
C ASN A 64 14.86 9.14 27.81
N ASN A 65 14.13 9.31 26.70
CA ASN A 65 14.57 8.98 25.36
C ASN A 65 13.91 9.94 24.37
N LEU A 66 14.59 11.06 24.13
CA LEU A 66 14.16 12.14 23.24
C LEU A 66 14.33 11.75 21.77
N ARG A 67 13.68 10.66 21.37
CA ARG A 67 13.62 10.15 20.02
C ARG A 67 12.18 9.86 19.66
N ALA A 68 11.69 10.52 18.62
CA ALA A 68 10.42 10.24 17.99
C ALA A 68 10.67 9.86 16.53
N LYS A 69 9.86 8.97 15.97
CA LYS A 69 9.99 8.54 14.57
C LYS A 69 8.64 8.46 13.89
N VAL A 70 8.58 8.81 12.61
CA VAL A 70 7.47 8.49 11.71
C VAL A 70 7.94 7.35 10.83
N PHE A 71 7.14 6.29 10.70
CA PHE A 71 7.53 5.09 9.99
C PHE A 71 6.38 4.52 9.19
N VAL A 72 6.72 3.74 8.16
CA VAL A 72 5.80 2.85 7.45
C VAL A 72 6.04 1.44 7.98
N ARG A 73 4.99 0.67 8.23
CA ARG A 73 5.11 -0.73 8.65
C ARG A 73 5.83 -1.55 7.58
N ASP A 74 6.72 -2.46 7.97
CA ASP A 74 7.57 -3.26 7.08
C ASP A 74 6.76 -4.00 6.00
N VAL A 75 5.64 -4.62 6.37
CA VAL A 75 4.73 -5.32 5.42
C VAL A 75 4.21 -4.39 4.32
N ALA A 76 4.01 -3.10 4.62
CA ALA A 76 3.61 -2.12 3.63
C ALA A 76 4.80 -1.54 2.86
N ALA A 77 5.96 -1.40 3.53
CA ALA A 77 7.19 -0.93 2.90
C ALA A 77 7.57 -1.81 1.70
N GLU A 78 7.43 -3.14 1.80
CA GLU A 78 7.76 -4.08 0.71
C GLU A 78 7.16 -3.73 -0.66
N TYR A 79 5.94 -3.18 -0.70
CA TYR A 79 5.29 -2.78 -1.95
C TYR A 79 5.22 -1.26 -2.15
N LEU A 80 5.56 -0.46 -1.14
CA LEU A 80 5.61 1.01 -1.22
C LEU A 80 7.01 1.54 -1.55
N GLU A 81 8.07 0.80 -1.24
CA GLU A 81 9.47 1.17 -1.52
C GLU A 81 9.72 1.54 -2.99
N PRO A 82 9.22 0.79 -3.99
CA PRO A 82 9.38 1.18 -5.39
C PRO A 82 8.75 2.53 -5.74
N PHE A 83 7.74 2.97 -4.98
CA PHE A 83 7.11 4.28 -5.19
C PHE A 83 7.87 5.43 -4.52
N GLU A 84 8.85 5.14 -3.67
CA GLU A 84 9.75 6.15 -3.09
C GLU A 84 11.08 6.20 -3.85
N PHE A 85 11.70 5.03 -4.08
CA PHE A 85 13.05 4.94 -4.65
C PHE A 85 13.06 4.62 -6.16
N GLY A 86 11.92 4.23 -6.73
CA GLY A 86 11.84 3.66 -8.08
C GLY A 86 12.11 2.16 -8.08
N GLY A 87 12.04 1.55 -9.27
CA GLY A 87 12.21 0.12 -9.47
C GLY A 87 10.91 -0.57 -9.89
N ASP A 88 10.83 -1.88 -9.73
CA ASP A 88 9.69 -2.67 -10.18
C ASP A 88 8.68 -2.94 -9.06
N HIS A 89 7.40 -3.08 -9.44
CA HIS A 89 6.36 -3.47 -8.50
C HIS A 89 6.68 -4.80 -7.83
N LYS A 90 6.52 -4.84 -6.51
CA LYS A 90 6.61 -6.10 -5.75
C LYS A 90 5.59 -7.11 -6.26
N LEU A 91 6.08 -8.23 -6.76
CA LEU A 91 5.24 -9.37 -7.08
C LEU A 91 5.02 -10.24 -5.83
N ASN A 92 3.76 -10.47 -5.47
CA ASN A 92 3.39 -11.41 -4.39
C ASN A 92 3.47 -12.88 -4.83
N SER A 93 3.77 -13.15 -6.10
CA SER A 93 3.91 -14.48 -6.68
C SER A 93 4.90 -14.42 -7.85
N GLN A 94 5.18 -15.56 -8.50
CA GLN A 94 6.07 -15.60 -9.68
C GLN A 94 5.65 -14.67 -10.83
N ALA A 95 4.40 -14.23 -10.87
CA ALA A 95 3.89 -13.34 -11.91
C ALA A 95 2.93 -12.29 -11.36
N LEU A 96 2.82 -11.18 -12.10
CA LEU A 96 1.77 -10.19 -11.94
C LEU A 96 0.43 -10.79 -12.35
N LEU A 97 -0.54 -10.72 -11.45
CA LEU A 97 -1.91 -11.18 -11.70
C LEU A 97 -2.74 -10.04 -12.28
N ASN A 98 -3.10 -10.12 -13.56
CA ASN A 98 -3.97 -9.15 -14.23
C ASN A 98 -5.37 -9.73 -14.46
N PRO A 99 -6.33 -9.53 -13.54
CA PRO A 99 -7.71 -10.01 -13.70
C PRO A 99 -8.43 -9.33 -14.87
N LYS A 100 -9.03 -10.11 -15.77
CA LYS A 100 -9.80 -9.60 -16.92
C LYS A 100 -11.30 -9.81 -16.81
N ASN A 101 -11.71 -11.00 -16.40
CA ASN A 101 -13.14 -11.37 -16.31
C ASN A 101 -13.52 -11.78 -14.88
N ILE A 102 -12.98 -11.07 -13.89
CA ILE A 102 -13.20 -11.31 -12.47
C ILE A 102 -13.67 -10.00 -11.84
N LYS A 103 -14.73 -10.08 -11.05
CA LYS A 103 -15.21 -8.93 -10.27
C LYS A 103 -14.16 -8.57 -9.22
N LEU A 104 -13.70 -7.32 -9.28
CA LEU A 104 -12.76 -6.74 -8.33
C LEU A 104 -13.50 -6.15 -7.13
N ASN A 105 -12.79 -5.95 -6.03
CA ASN A 105 -13.31 -5.17 -4.91
C ASN A 105 -13.23 -3.65 -5.23
N LYS A 106 -13.72 -2.82 -4.31
CA LYS A 106 -13.73 -1.35 -4.46
C LYS A 106 -12.33 -0.71 -4.59
N TYR A 107 -11.28 -1.46 -4.29
CA TYR A 107 -9.89 -1.03 -4.38
C TYR A 107 -9.16 -1.65 -5.60
N GLY A 108 -9.89 -2.22 -6.56
CA GLY A 108 -9.29 -2.86 -7.74
C GLY A 108 -8.60 -4.21 -7.47
N ASN A 109 -8.66 -4.73 -6.24
CA ASN A 109 -8.00 -5.98 -5.87
C ASN A 109 -8.90 -7.20 -6.11
N MET A 110 -8.27 -8.33 -6.44
CA MET A 110 -8.96 -9.62 -6.52
C MET A 110 -9.31 -10.10 -5.10
N PRO A 111 -10.51 -10.68 -4.87
CA PRO A 111 -10.84 -11.27 -3.58
C PRO A 111 -9.87 -12.40 -3.20
N ARG A 112 -9.44 -12.44 -1.93
CA ARG A 112 -8.38 -13.34 -1.41
C ARG A 112 -8.53 -14.80 -1.86
N ASN A 113 -9.73 -15.36 -1.77
CA ASN A 113 -9.97 -16.77 -2.07
C ASN A 113 -10.33 -17.03 -3.54
N LYS A 114 -10.39 -16.00 -4.38
CA LYS A 114 -10.93 -16.12 -5.74
C LYS A 114 -10.08 -17.03 -6.62
N LEU A 115 -8.75 -16.95 -6.52
CA LEU A 115 -7.85 -17.78 -7.30
C LEU A 115 -7.96 -19.26 -6.91
N SER A 116 -8.05 -19.56 -5.61
CA SER A 116 -8.29 -20.92 -5.11
C SER A 116 -9.64 -21.47 -5.59
N GLN A 117 -10.71 -20.67 -5.49
CA GLN A 117 -12.03 -21.04 -6.03
C GLN A 117 -12.03 -21.29 -7.53
N LEU A 118 -11.19 -20.57 -8.29
CA LEU A 118 -11.05 -20.78 -9.72
C LEU A 118 -10.31 -22.09 -10.00
N LYS A 119 -9.20 -22.36 -9.30
CA LYS A 119 -8.44 -23.61 -9.45
C LYS A 119 -9.27 -24.85 -9.09
N ALA A 120 -10.18 -24.75 -8.12
CA ALA A 120 -11.06 -25.85 -7.72
C ALA A 120 -12.12 -26.21 -8.77
N LYS A 121 -12.40 -25.34 -9.76
CA LYS A 121 -13.42 -25.62 -10.77
C LYS A 121 -12.85 -26.54 -11.86
N PRO A 122 -13.51 -27.65 -12.20
CA PRO A 122 -13.03 -28.58 -13.24
C PRO A 122 -13.03 -27.95 -14.65
N THR A 123 -13.78 -26.86 -14.84
CA THR A 123 -13.83 -26.12 -16.11
C THR A 123 -12.69 -25.11 -16.26
N VAL A 124 -11.90 -24.87 -15.22
CA VAL A 124 -10.84 -23.86 -15.22
C VAL A 124 -9.48 -24.55 -15.26
N PHE A 125 -8.53 -23.98 -16.00
CA PHE A 125 -7.16 -24.47 -16.06
C PHE A 125 -6.19 -23.30 -16.20
N SER A 126 -4.94 -23.50 -15.79
CA SER A 126 -3.84 -22.57 -16.03
C SER A 126 -2.98 -23.06 -17.20
N GLY A 127 -2.58 -22.16 -18.08
CA GLY A 127 -1.66 -22.48 -19.16
C GLY A 127 -1.63 -21.41 -20.24
N GLU A 128 -0.82 -21.67 -21.26
CA GLU A 128 -0.69 -20.79 -22.41
C GLU A 128 -1.73 -21.12 -23.48
N VAL A 129 -2.45 -20.09 -23.95
CA VAL A 129 -3.35 -20.20 -25.10
C VAL A 129 -3.08 -19.02 -26.02
N ASN A 130 -2.67 -19.29 -27.26
CA ASN A 130 -2.31 -18.28 -28.27
C ASN A 130 -1.27 -17.26 -27.77
N GLY A 131 -0.17 -17.70 -27.15
CA GLY A 131 0.89 -16.80 -26.67
C GLY A 131 0.59 -16.08 -25.34
N VAL A 132 -0.53 -16.39 -24.68
CA VAL A 132 -0.93 -15.73 -23.43
C VAL A 132 -0.98 -16.74 -22.29
N ASN A 133 -0.03 -16.65 -21.36
CA ASN A 133 -0.03 -17.44 -20.13
C ASN A 133 -1.05 -16.88 -19.13
N ALA A 134 -2.03 -17.71 -18.74
CA ALA A 134 -3.18 -17.24 -18.00
C ALA A 134 -3.98 -18.37 -17.33
N VAL A 135 -4.91 -17.97 -16.45
CA VAL A 135 -6.03 -18.80 -16.00
C VAL A 135 -7.19 -18.65 -16.98
N TRP A 136 -7.62 -19.78 -17.55
CA TRP A 136 -8.66 -19.88 -18.57
C TRP A 136 -9.85 -20.70 -18.08
N GLN A 137 -11.04 -20.35 -18.54
CA GLN A 137 -12.25 -21.17 -18.36
C GLN A 137 -12.67 -21.80 -19.69
N ARG A 138 -12.81 -23.13 -19.70
CA ARG A 138 -13.33 -23.90 -20.82
C ARG A 138 -14.75 -23.46 -21.14
N ARG A 139 -15.04 -23.24 -22.42
CA ARG A 139 -16.38 -22.93 -22.91
C ARG A 139 -17.03 -24.21 -23.45
N LYS A 140 -18.35 -24.30 -23.32
CA LYS A 140 -19.12 -25.41 -23.93
C LYS A 140 -18.85 -25.45 -25.45
N PRO A 141 -18.70 -26.65 -26.04
CA PRO A 141 -18.42 -26.80 -27.45
C PRO A 141 -19.55 -26.21 -28.30
N LYS A 142 -19.22 -25.73 -29.51
CA LYS A 142 -20.25 -25.27 -30.45
C LYS A 142 -21.09 -26.48 -30.86
N LYS A 143 -22.42 -26.38 -30.70
CA LYS A 143 -23.36 -27.42 -31.14
C LYS A 143 -23.12 -27.76 -32.62
N ALA A 144 -23.17 -29.05 -32.95
CA ALA A 144 -23.12 -29.52 -34.33
C ALA A 144 -24.33 -28.96 -35.11
N LYS A 145 -24.14 -28.69 -36.41
CA LYS A 145 -25.28 -28.37 -37.28
C LYS A 145 -26.13 -29.64 -37.39
N LYS A 146 -27.45 -29.52 -37.17
CA LYS A 146 -28.39 -30.66 -37.22
C LYS A 146 -28.58 -31.25 -38.63
N LYS A 147 -28.18 -30.51 -39.68
CA LYS A 147 -28.29 -30.98 -41.07
C LYS A 147 -27.07 -31.82 -41.46
N ARG A 148 -27.32 -33.03 -42.00
CA ARG A 148 -26.29 -33.86 -42.65
C ARG A 148 -25.62 -33.03 -43.76
N ALA A 149 -24.31 -32.88 -43.69
CA ALA A 149 -23.57 -32.17 -44.71
C ALA A 149 -23.33 -33.08 -45.92
N LYS A 150 -23.39 -32.54 -47.14
CA LYS A 150 -23.11 -33.31 -48.39
C LYS A 150 -21.73 -33.97 -48.31
N ARG A 151 -21.55 -35.16 -48.89
CA ARG A 151 -20.23 -35.84 -48.98
C ARG A 151 -19.27 -35.04 -49.86
N SER A 152 -17.97 -35.12 -49.61
CA SER A 152 -16.95 -34.54 -50.49
C SER A 152 -16.88 -35.35 -51.79
N ALA A 153 -16.81 -34.68 -52.94
CA ALA A 153 -16.67 -35.36 -54.23
C ALA A 153 -15.41 -36.24 -54.30
N ASN A 154 -14.29 -35.77 -53.72
CA ASN A 154 -12.98 -36.43 -53.85
C ASN A 154 -12.53 -37.17 -52.56
N GLY A 155 -13.47 -37.55 -51.68
CA GLY A 155 -13.13 -38.29 -50.44
C GLY A 155 -12.30 -37.52 -49.39
N THR A 156 -12.00 -36.25 -49.58
CA THR A 156 -11.14 -35.46 -48.68
C THR A 156 -11.82 -35.15 -47.33
N ARG A 157 -11.05 -35.29 -46.23
CA ARG A 157 -11.52 -34.94 -44.88
C ARG A 157 -11.69 -33.43 -44.77
N ARG A 158 -12.86 -33.00 -44.31
CA ARG A 158 -13.13 -31.57 -44.05
C ARG A 158 -12.34 -31.09 -42.83
N PRO A 159 -11.88 -29.82 -42.83
CA PRO A 159 -11.25 -29.24 -41.66
C PRO A 159 -12.23 -29.23 -40.49
N LYS A 160 -11.73 -29.59 -39.31
CA LYS A 160 -12.53 -29.58 -38.08
C LYS A 160 -12.99 -28.15 -37.79
N ARG A 161 -14.26 -27.99 -37.43
CA ARG A 161 -14.81 -26.68 -37.08
C ARG A 161 -14.06 -26.11 -35.87
N LYS A 162 -13.48 -24.91 -36.03
CA LYS A 162 -12.84 -24.17 -34.94
C LYS A 162 -13.84 -23.95 -33.78
N GLN A 163 -13.47 -24.49 -32.61
CA GLN A 163 -14.23 -24.35 -31.37
C GLN A 163 -14.10 -22.93 -30.81
N ARG A 164 -14.88 -22.60 -29.77
CA ARG A 164 -14.73 -21.31 -29.08
C ARG A 164 -13.43 -21.30 -28.31
N THR A 165 -12.70 -20.19 -28.36
CA THR A 165 -11.54 -20.00 -27.47
C THR A 165 -12.00 -20.01 -26.01
N PRO A 166 -11.18 -20.54 -25.09
CA PRO A 166 -11.43 -20.44 -23.65
C PRO A 166 -11.62 -18.98 -23.22
N LYS A 167 -12.40 -18.76 -22.17
CA LYS A 167 -12.60 -17.42 -21.60
C LYS A 167 -11.39 -17.08 -20.70
N LEU A 168 -10.68 -16.00 -21.01
CA LEU A 168 -9.58 -15.49 -20.19
C LEU A 168 -10.09 -14.98 -18.85
N LEU A 169 -9.59 -15.50 -17.73
CA LEU A 169 -9.97 -15.04 -16.39
C LEU A 169 -8.89 -14.14 -15.77
N VAL A 170 -7.66 -14.64 -15.68
CA VAL A 170 -6.49 -13.93 -15.10
C VAL A 170 -5.33 -14.08 -16.04
N ARG A 171 -4.74 -12.98 -16.50
CA ARG A 171 -3.48 -13.01 -17.26
C ARG A 171 -2.30 -12.95 -16.29
N PHE A 172 -1.26 -13.73 -16.57
CA PHE A 172 0.03 -13.62 -15.90
C PHE A 172 0.93 -12.70 -16.73
N GLY A 173 1.71 -11.85 -16.07
CA GLY A 173 2.68 -10.98 -16.71
C GLY A 173 3.85 -10.68 -15.78
N ASP A 174 4.80 -9.90 -16.27
CA ASP A 174 5.99 -9.53 -15.52
C ASP A 174 5.72 -8.36 -14.57
N ALA A 175 6.70 -8.06 -13.72
CA ALA A 175 6.65 -6.88 -12.88
C ALA A 175 6.61 -5.62 -13.76
N LEU A 176 5.79 -4.65 -13.37
CA LEU A 176 5.71 -3.37 -14.07
C LEU A 176 6.67 -2.38 -13.38
N PRO A 177 7.34 -1.50 -14.13
CA PRO A 177 8.18 -0.46 -13.54
C PRO A 177 7.30 0.58 -12.83
N VAL A 178 7.81 1.12 -11.73
CA VAL A 178 7.15 2.11 -10.88
C VAL A 178 7.82 3.46 -11.02
N THR A 179 7.02 4.50 -11.23
CA THR A 179 7.48 5.88 -11.12
C THR A 179 7.49 6.30 -9.65
N PRO A 180 8.62 6.81 -9.12
CA PRO A 180 8.67 7.29 -7.75
C PRO A 180 7.78 8.53 -7.63
N THR A 181 6.77 8.46 -6.76
CA THR A 181 5.74 9.49 -6.64
C THR A 181 5.52 9.93 -5.21
N LEU A 182 5.89 9.15 -4.18
CA LEU A 182 5.48 9.41 -2.80
C LEU A 182 6.17 10.64 -2.20
N ASP A 183 7.49 10.73 -2.36
CA ASP A 183 8.34 11.77 -1.76
C ASP A 183 8.13 11.86 -0.24
N TYR A 184 7.99 10.69 0.39
CA TYR A 184 7.65 10.52 1.79
C TYR A 184 8.77 11.09 2.69
N MET A 185 10.03 10.80 2.36
CA MET A 185 11.18 11.16 3.18
C MET A 185 11.40 12.67 3.19
N ASN A 186 11.43 13.31 2.01
CA ASN A 186 11.67 14.74 1.91
C ASN A 186 10.53 15.55 2.52
N ARG A 187 9.26 15.17 2.26
CA ARG A 187 8.11 15.82 2.90
C ARG A 187 8.17 15.70 4.42
N SER A 188 8.48 14.52 4.96
CA SER A 188 8.56 14.33 6.41
C SER A 188 9.66 15.19 7.04
N ARG A 189 10.82 15.32 6.39
CA ARG A 189 11.91 16.20 6.83
C ARG A 189 11.51 17.68 6.79
N SER A 190 10.91 18.12 5.69
CA SER A 190 10.44 19.49 5.52
C SER A 190 9.39 19.87 6.58
N MET A 191 8.40 19.00 6.81
CA MET A 191 7.38 19.21 7.84
C MET A 191 7.97 19.22 9.25
N ALA A 192 8.91 18.32 9.55
CA ALA A 192 9.59 18.33 10.85
C ALA A 192 10.33 19.65 11.09
N ALA A 193 11.07 20.13 10.09
CA ALA A 193 11.78 21.42 10.17
C ALA A 193 10.83 22.60 10.38
N GLY A 194 9.67 22.61 9.70
CA GLY A 194 8.69 23.69 9.82
C GLY A 194 7.86 23.67 11.11
N LEU A 195 7.48 22.48 11.60
CA LEU A 195 6.57 22.34 12.75
C LEU A 195 7.30 22.33 14.10
N MET A 196 8.55 21.87 14.14
CA MET A 196 9.28 21.65 15.40
C MET A 196 9.49 22.93 16.22
N PRO A 197 9.90 24.08 15.65
CA PRO A 197 10.10 25.31 16.43
C PRO A 197 8.82 25.74 17.16
N GLY A 198 7.69 25.81 16.46
CA GLY A 198 6.41 26.21 17.05
C GLY A 198 5.83 25.17 18.02
N ALA A 199 6.10 23.89 17.84
CA ALA A 199 5.73 22.86 18.81
C ALA A 199 6.57 22.94 20.09
N LEU A 200 7.86 23.22 19.95
CA LEU A 200 8.79 23.33 21.08
C LEU A 200 8.48 24.57 21.93
N SER A 201 8.23 25.73 21.30
CA SER A 201 7.82 26.95 22.01
C SER A 201 6.56 26.72 22.85
N ARG A 202 5.50 26.15 22.24
CA ARG A 202 4.25 25.84 22.95
C ARG A 202 4.45 24.86 24.11
N ALA A 203 5.23 23.81 23.92
CA ALA A 203 5.47 22.83 24.97
C ALA A 203 6.29 23.40 26.14
N ILE A 204 7.23 24.31 25.86
CA ILE A 204 8.00 25.01 26.89
C ILE A 204 7.10 25.99 27.66
N GLU A 205 6.24 26.74 26.96
CA GLU A 205 5.27 27.64 27.60
C GLU A 205 4.31 26.88 28.54
N GLU A 206 3.79 25.72 28.10
CA GLU A 206 2.96 24.85 28.94
C GLU A 206 3.74 24.31 30.14
N ALA A 207 5.00 23.92 29.95
CA ALA A 207 5.86 23.46 31.03
C ALA A 207 6.14 24.56 32.07
N ILE A 208 6.36 25.80 31.63
CA ILE A 208 6.53 26.96 32.53
C ILE A 208 5.23 27.21 33.29
N ARG A 209 4.06 27.18 32.61
CA ARG A 209 2.74 27.38 33.24
C ARG A 209 2.43 26.31 34.29
N THR A 210 2.89 25.08 34.08
CA THR A 210 2.57 23.93 34.95
C THR A 210 3.63 23.67 36.02
N ALA A 211 4.79 24.31 35.95
CA ALA A 211 5.81 24.26 36.98
C ALA A 211 5.31 24.98 38.25
N LYS A 212 4.92 24.19 39.25
CA LYS A 212 4.69 24.60 40.65
C LYS A 212 5.84 24.13 41.51
#